data_AF-W1Y0K8-F1
#
_entry.id   AF-W1Y0K8-F1
#
_cell.length_a   1.000
_cell.length_b   1.000
_cell.length_c   1.000
_cell.angle_alpha   90.00
_cell.angle_beta   90.00
_cell.angle_gamma   90.00
#
_symmetry.space_group_name_H-M   'P 1'
#
loop_
_entity.id
_entity.type
_entity.pdbx_description
1 polymer ?
#
loop_
_entity_poly.entity_id
_entity_poly.type
_entity_poly.pdbx_seq_one_letter_code
_entity_poly.pdbx_strand_id
1 'polypeptide(L)'
;HRDGYGFLRVEGRKDDLYLSSEQMKTCIHGDQVLAQPLGADRKGRREARIVRVLGPKTSQIVGRYFTEAGVGFVVPDDSRLSFDILIPPDQIMGARMGFVVVVELTQRPTRRTKAVGKIVEVLGDNMGTG
;
A
#
# COMPACT_ATOMS: atom_id res chain seq x y z
N HIS A 1 -0.58 -8.39 2.30
CA HIS A 1 -1.07 -9.02 3.56
C HIS A 1 -0.65 -8.12 4.71
N ARG A 2 -1.33 -8.17 5.87
CA ARG A 2 -0.98 -7.30 7.00
C ARG A 2 0.47 -7.47 7.48
N ASP A 3 1.00 -8.68 7.39
CA ASP A 3 2.39 -9.00 7.76
C ASP A 3 3.43 -8.66 6.66
N GLY A 4 3.04 -7.87 5.65
CA GLY A 4 3.93 -7.38 4.61
C GLY A 4 4.21 -8.34 3.46
N TYR A 5 3.85 -9.62 3.53
CA TYR A 5 3.95 -10.54 2.39
C TYR A 5 2.72 -10.46 1.46
N GLY A 6 2.77 -11.14 0.32
CA GLY A 6 1.66 -11.18 -0.63
C GLY A 6 1.60 -12.46 -1.45
N PHE A 7 0.63 -12.48 -2.35
CA PHE A 7 0.40 -13.58 -3.28
C PHE A 7 0.13 -13.01 -4.66
N LEU A 8 0.74 -13.63 -5.67
CA LEU A 8 0.46 -13.35 -7.06
C LEU A 8 -0.46 -14.44 -7.62
N ARG A 9 -1.68 -14.03 -7.98
CA ARG A 9 -2.63 -14.86 -8.71
C ARG A 9 -2.33 -14.75 -10.20
N VAL A 10 -2.23 -15.90 -10.86
CA VAL A 10 -2.04 -15.97 -12.31
C VAL A 10 -3.28 -16.63 -12.90
N GLU A 11 -3.91 -15.97 -13.86
CA GLU A 11 -5.09 -16.51 -14.53
C GLU A 11 -4.78 -17.88 -15.15
N GLY A 12 -5.71 -18.82 -15.03
CA GLY A 12 -5.52 -20.20 -15.49
C GLY A 12 -4.63 -21.07 -14.60
N ARG A 13 -4.09 -20.54 -13.50
CA ARG A 13 -3.31 -21.31 -12.52
C ARG A 13 -4.04 -21.43 -11.19
N LYS A 14 -4.09 -22.65 -10.65
CA LYS A 14 -4.74 -22.95 -9.37
C LYS A 14 -3.95 -22.46 -8.14
N ASP A 15 -2.62 -22.54 -8.22
CA ASP A 15 -1.74 -22.20 -7.10
C ASP A 15 -1.19 -20.77 -7.22
N ASP A 16 -1.34 -20.01 -6.16
CA ASP A 16 -0.77 -18.67 -6.02
C ASP A 16 0.76 -18.75 -5.83
N LEU A 17 1.46 -17.76 -6.37
CA LEU A 17 2.90 -17.58 -6.09
C LEU A 17 3.07 -16.72 -4.85
N TYR A 18 3.94 -17.15 -3.94
CA TYR A 18 4.29 -16.38 -2.76
C TYR A 18 5.18 -15.19 -3.14
N LEU A 19 4.83 -14.01 -2.63
CA LEU A 19 5.64 -12.81 -2.70
C LEU A 19 6.15 -12.49 -1.29
N SER A 20 7.47 -12.50 -1.12
CA SER A 20 8.09 -12.13 0.15
C SER A 20 7.86 -10.66 0.49
N SER A 21 8.04 -10.29 1.76
CA SER A 21 7.90 -8.90 2.19
C SER A 21 8.85 -7.95 1.46
N GLU A 22 10.01 -8.44 1.00
CA GLU A 22 10.94 -7.66 0.18
C GLU A 22 10.40 -7.37 -1.23
N GLN A 23 9.67 -8.33 -1.83
CA GLN A 23 9.00 -8.10 -3.12
C GLN A 23 7.85 -7.10 -2.97
N MET A 24 7.10 -7.22 -1.88
CA MET A 24 5.95 -6.35 -1.60
C MET A 24 6.33 -4.88 -1.38
N LYS A 25 7.60 -4.56 -1.09
CA LYS A 25 8.09 -3.16 -1.04
C LYS A 25 8.05 -2.44 -2.40
N THR A 26 7.81 -3.17 -3.49
CA THR A 26 7.84 -2.63 -4.87
C THR A 26 6.50 -2.64 -5.58
N CYS A 27 5.45 -3.13 -4.92
CA CYS A 27 4.11 -3.21 -5.49
C CYS A 27 3.04 -2.92 -4.44
N ILE A 28 1.87 -2.52 -4.89
CA ILE A 28 0.72 -2.27 -4.04
C ILE A 28 -0.31 -3.39 -4.25
N HIS A 29 -1.12 -3.69 -3.23
CA HIS A 29 -2.21 -4.63 -3.38
C HIS A 29 -3.13 -4.24 -4.55
N GLY A 30 -3.35 -5.18 -5.47
CA GLY A 30 -4.17 -4.98 -6.67
C GLY A 30 -3.41 -4.50 -7.90
N ASP A 31 -2.09 -4.30 -7.81
CA ASP A 31 -1.26 -4.08 -9.00
C ASP A 31 -1.28 -5.30 -9.93
N GLN A 32 -1.34 -5.02 -11.24
CA GLN A 32 -1.02 -6.01 -12.26
C GLN A 32 0.49 -5.96 -12.52
N VAL A 33 1.17 -7.11 -12.40
CA VAL A 33 2.63 -7.18 -12.43
C VAL A 33 3.11 -8.27 -13.39
N LEU A 34 4.31 -8.05 -13.93
CA LEU A 34 5.12 -9.11 -14.54
C LEU A 34 6.03 -9.67 -13.45
N ALA A 35 6.02 -10.99 -13.28
CA ALA A 35 6.85 -11.67 -12.30
C ALA A 35 7.54 -12.89 -12.90
N GLN A 36 8.72 -13.22 -12.36
CA GLN A 36 9.49 -14.42 -12.66
C GLN A 36 9.27 -15.44 -11.54
N PRO A 37 8.72 -16.64 -11.83
CA PRO A 37 8.67 -17.72 -10.85
C PRO A 37 10.07 -18.11 -10.36
N LEU A 38 10.17 -18.43 -9.07
CA LEU A 38 11.36 -18.96 -8.43
C LEU A 38 11.10 -20.41 -7.97
N GLY A 39 12.12 -21.02 -7.36
CA GLY A 39 11.97 -22.31 -6.69
C GLY A 39 11.01 -22.27 -5.49
N ALA A 40 10.85 -23.42 -4.85
CA ALA A 40 10.13 -23.51 -3.60
C ALA A 40 10.99 -22.96 -2.44
N ASP A 41 10.37 -22.25 -1.50
CA ASP A 41 11.00 -21.87 -0.24
C ASP A 41 11.19 -23.09 0.69
N ARG A 42 11.80 -22.87 1.85
CA ARG A 42 11.98 -23.92 2.88
C ARG A 42 10.68 -24.55 3.39
N LYS A 43 9.53 -23.94 3.10
CA LYS A 43 8.18 -24.40 3.48
C LYS A 43 7.44 -25.04 2.29
N GLY A 44 8.10 -25.24 1.15
CA GLY A 44 7.52 -25.83 -0.05
C GLY A 44 6.66 -24.87 -0.89
N ARG A 45 6.61 -23.57 -0.56
CA ARG A 45 5.80 -22.58 -1.27
C ARG A 45 6.56 -22.09 -2.50
N ARG A 46 5.91 -22.07 -3.66
CA ARG A 46 6.51 -21.53 -4.90
C ARG A 46 6.58 -20.01 -4.82
N GLU A 47 7.79 -19.46 -4.87
CA GLU A 47 8.00 -18.01 -4.80
C GLU A 47 7.97 -17.35 -6.18
N ALA A 48 7.85 -16.02 -6.20
CA ALA A 48 8.07 -15.21 -7.38
C ALA A 48 8.85 -13.93 -7.06
N ARG A 49 9.59 -13.45 -8.06
CA ARG A 49 10.21 -12.13 -8.06
C ARG A 49 9.44 -11.21 -9.00
N ILE A 50 9.05 -10.04 -8.51
CA ILE A 50 8.45 -8.99 -9.34
C ILE A 50 9.53 -8.42 -10.26
N VAL A 51 9.26 -8.41 -11.56
CA VAL A 51 10.11 -7.81 -12.59
C VAL A 51 9.72 -6.34 -12.79
N ARG A 52 8.42 -6.06 -12.97
CA ARG A 52 7.87 -4.71 -13.09
C ARG A 52 6.35 -4.68 -12.89
N VAL A 53 5.82 -3.51 -12.55
CA VAL A 53 4.36 -3.25 -12.55
C VAL A 53 3.92 -2.93 -13.98
N LEU A 54 2.86 -3.58 -14.45
CA LEU A 54 2.25 -3.39 -15.78
C LEU A 54 1.05 -2.44 -15.71
N GLY A 55 0.19 -2.64 -14.72
CA GLY A 55 -1.01 -1.85 -14.48
C GLY A 55 -1.02 -1.37 -13.03
N PRO A 56 -0.62 -0.11 -12.76
CA PRO A 56 -0.70 0.46 -11.43
C PRO A 56 -2.17 0.53 -11.01
N LYS A 57 -2.50 -0.02 -9.85
CA LYS A 57 -3.76 0.34 -9.22
C LYS A 57 -3.65 1.76 -8.67
N THR A 58 -4.23 2.71 -9.39
CA THR A 58 -4.48 4.08 -8.90
C THR A 58 -5.86 4.11 -8.29
N SER A 59 -5.92 3.85 -6.99
CA SER A 59 -7.16 4.00 -6.23
C SER A 59 -6.93 4.97 -5.11
N GLN A 60 -7.95 5.76 -4.81
CA GLN A 60 -8.02 6.54 -3.59
C GLN A 60 -7.89 5.59 -2.39
N ILE A 61 -7.09 6.00 -1.41
CA ILE A 61 -6.81 5.24 -0.21
C ILE A 61 -7.47 5.96 0.96
N VAL A 62 -8.38 5.27 1.65
CA VAL A 62 -8.94 5.75 2.91
C VAL A 62 -8.01 5.37 4.04
N GLY A 63 -7.77 6.29 4.95
CA GLY A 63 -6.98 6.04 6.14
C GLY A 63 -7.10 7.16 7.15
N ARG A 64 -6.34 7.03 8.25
CA ARG A 64 -6.34 7.99 9.34
C ARG A 64 -5.06 8.81 9.35
N TYR A 65 -5.19 10.13 9.45
CA TYR A 65 -4.08 11.08 9.44
C TYR A 65 -3.44 11.22 10.83
N PHE A 66 -2.11 11.25 10.87
CA PHE A 66 -1.30 11.42 12.07
C PHE A 66 -0.11 12.34 11.77
N THR A 67 0.50 12.82 12.84
CA THR A 67 1.75 13.58 12.78
C THR A 67 2.76 12.99 13.76
N GLU A 68 4.00 12.85 13.33
CA GLU A 68 5.12 12.40 14.18
C GLU A 68 6.35 13.25 13.85
N ALA A 69 6.97 13.84 14.88
CA ALA A 69 8.13 14.74 14.73
C ALA A 69 7.96 15.85 13.66
N GLY A 70 6.72 16.36 13.50
CA GLY A 70 6.40 17.40 12.50
C GLY A 70 6.14 16.88 11.08
N VAL A 71 6.26 15.57 10.85
CA VAL A 71 5.95 14.93 9.56
C VAL A 71 4.52 14.38 9.59
N GLY A 72 3.71 14.77 8.62
CA GLY A 72 2.37 14.23 8.42
C GLY A 72 2.39 12.89 7.68
N PHE A 73 1.55 11.96 8.10
CA PHE A 73 1.37 10.70 7.40
C PHE A 73 -0.05 10.13 7.60
N VAL A 74 -0.44 9.23 6.70
CA VAL A 74 -1.70 8.50 6.76
C VAL A 74 -1.44 7.02 6.91
N VAL A 75 -2.12 6.40 7.86
CA VAL A 75 -2.18 4.95 8.02
C VAL A 75 -3.42 4.44 7.28
N PRO A 76 -3.27 3.60 6.24
CA PRO A 76 -4.41 3.07 5.50
C PRO A 76 -5.33 2.20 6.38
N ASP A 77 -6.65 2.30 6.18
CA ASP A 77 -7.62 1.45 6.89
C ASP A 77 -7.62 0.01 6.32
N ASP A 78 -7.31 -0.15 5.03
CA ASP A 78 -7.12 -1.47 4.42
C ASP A 78 -5.77 -2.06 4.84
N SER A 79 -5.80 -2.97 5.81
CA SER A 79 -4.61 -3.68 6.33
C SER A 79 -3.78 -4.44 5.28
N ARG A 80 -4.25 -4.60 4.03
CA ARG A 80 -3.43 -5.15 2.93
C ARG A 80 -2.39 -4.14 2.44
N LEU A 81 -2.58 -2.85 2.70
CA LEU A 81 -1.65 -1.74 2.44
C LEU A 81 -0.76 -1.55 3.67
N SER A 82 0.27 -2.40 3.80
CA SER A 82 1.15 -2.45 4.97
C SER A 82 2.27 -1.41 4.92
N PHE A 83 1.94 -0.14 4.66
CA PHE A 83 2.88 0.97 4.63
C PHE A 83 2.19 2.30 4.98
N ASP A 84 2.92 3.22 5.60
CA ASP A 84 2.45 4.59 5.79
C ASP A 84 2.60 5.40 4.50
N ILE A 85 1.71 6.38 4.33
CA ILE A 85 1.76 7.34 3.23
C ILE A 85 2.17 8.69 3.81
N LEU A 86 3.36 9.18 3.46
CA LEU A 86 3.81 10.50 3.87
C LEU A 86 2.98 11.59 3.15
N ILE A 87 2.56 12.60 3.90
CA ILE A 87 1.80 13.73 3.38
C ILE A 87 2.64 15.00 3.58
N PRO A 88 3.10 15.65 2.50
CA PRO A 88 3.77 16.94 2.57
C PRO A 88 2.88 18.01 3.26
N PRO A 89 3.45 18.98 3.99
CA PRO A 89 2.67 19.96 4.75
C PRO A 89 1.69 20.80 3.91
N ASP A 90 2.00 21.03 2.65
CA ASP A 90 1.16 21.76 1.68
C ASP A 90 0.03 20.89 1.10
N GLN A 91 0.02 19.59 1.38
CA GLN A 91 -0.92 18.60 0.82
C GLN A 91 -1.86 17.98 1.88
N ILE A 92 -1.95 18.60 3.07
CA ILE A 92 -2.75 18.08 4.20
C ILE A 92 -4.24 18.44 4.13
N MET A 93 -4.64 19.37 3.25
CA MET A 93 -6.03 19.78 3.07
C MET A 93 -6.78 20.15 4.38
N GLY A 94 -6.07 20.67 5.38
CA GLY A 94 -6.64 21.03 6.69
C GLY A 94 -6.90 19.85 7.64
N ALA A 95 -6.45 18.65 7.31
CA ALA A 95 -6.62 17.46 8.15
C ALA A 95 -5.96 17.66 9.53
N ARG A 96 -6.68 17.23 10.57
CA ARG A 96 -6.21 17.22 11.96
C ARG A 96 -5.83 15.81 12.39
N MET A 97 -4.98 15.71 13.41
CA MET A 97 -4.57 14.42 13.96
C MET A 97 -5.80 13.57 14.33
N GLY A 98 -5.82 12.33 13.84
CA GLY A 98 -6.89 11.37 14.06
C GLY A 98 -8.04 11.41 13.05
N PHE A 99 -8.07 12.37 12.11
CA PHE A 99 -9.12 12.45 11.10
C PHE A 99 -9.02 11.32 10.08
N VAL A 100 -10.18 10.82 9.64
CA VAL A 100 -10.30 9.96 8.48
C VAL A 100 -10.22 10.83 7.23
N VAL A 101 -9.40 10.40 6.28
CA VAL A 101 -9.07 11.14 5.07
C VAL A 101 -9.01 10.22 3.86
N VAL A 102 -9.19 10.80 2.67
CA VAL A 102 -8.99 10.14 1.39
C VAL A 102 -7.70 10.66 0.77
N VAL A 103 -6.83 9.75 0.38
CA VAL A 103 -5.48 10.05 -0.13
C VAL A 103 -5.32 9.56 -1.56
N GLU A 104 -4.71 10.39 -2.40
CA GLU A 104 -4.19 9.99 -3.71
C GLU A 104 -2.65 9.87 -3.62
N LEU A 105 -2.10 8.75 -4.10
CA LEU A 105 -0.64 8.56 -4.14
C LEU A 105 -0.02 9.41 -5.24
N THR A 106 0.94 10.26 -4.86
CA THR A 106 1.79 11.02 -5.79
C THR A 106 3.10 10.29 -6.06
N GLN A 107 3.58 9.50 -5.09
CA GLN A 107 4.74 8.62 -5.23
C GLN A 107 4.46 7.27 -4.60
N ARG A 108 4.72 6.20 -5.37
CA ARG A 108 4.59 4.82 -4.88
C ARG A 108 5.76 4.46 -3.96
N PRO A 109 5.58 3.53 -3.01
CA PRO A 109 6.69 3.06 -2.21
C PRO A 109 7.71 2.36 -3.11
N THR A 110 8.98 2.54 -2.78
CA THR A 110 10.08 1.77 -3.35
C THR A 110 10.81 1.05 -2.24
N ARG A 111 11.83 0.26 -2.58
CA ARG A 111 12.69 -0.36 -1.57
C ARG A 111 13.40 0.64 -0.66
N ARG A 112 13.61 1.88 -1.11
CA ARG A 112 14.38 2.92 -0.41
C ARG A 112 13.53 4.08 0.09
N THR A 113 12.31 4.24 -0.42
CA THR A 113 11.47 5.42 -0.15
C THR A 113 10.08 4.99 0.27
N LYS A 114 9.52 5.68 1.28
CA LYS A 114 8.11 5.52 1.66
C LYS A 114 7.20 6.03 0.54
N ALA A 115 5.93 5.63 0.59
CA ALA A 115 4.90 6.20 -0.27
C ALA A 115 4.68 7.68 0.09
N VAL A 116 4.38 8.51 -0.92
CA VAL A 116 4.00 9.91 -0.74
C VAL A 116 2.64 10.12 -1.38
N GLY A 117 1.79 10.89 -0.73
CA GLY A 117 0.45 11.19 -1.22
C GLY A 117 0.03 12.61 -0.89
N LYS A 118 -1.15 12.95 -1.39
CA LYS A 118 -1.87 14.18 -1.05
C LYS A 118 -3.26 13.81 -0.55
N ILE A 119 -3.74 14.56 0.43
CA ILE A 119 -5.11 14.41 0.91
C ILE A 119 -6.02 15.11 -0.10
N VAL A 120 -7.01 14.39 -0.62
CA VAL A 120 -7.98 14.89 -1.60
C VAL A 120 -9.37 15.08 -0.98
N GLU A 121 -9.60 14.51 0.20
CA GLU A 121 -10.84 14.67 0.96
C GLU A 121 -10.60 14.47 2.46
N VAL A 122 -11.28 15.25 3.30
CA VAL A 122 -11.26 15.10 4.77
C VAL A 122 -12.66 14.70 5.22
N LEU A 123 -12.79 13.50 5.77
CA LEU A 123 -14.07 12.94 6.23
C LEU A 123 -14.36 13.30 7.70
N GLY A 124 -13.32 13.65 8.48
CA GLY A 124 -13.45 14.08 9.89
C GLY A 124 -13.20 12.97 10.90
N ASP A 125 -13.60 13.18 12.16
CA ASP A 125 -13.40 12.26 13.29
C ASP A 125 -14.66 11.49 13.72
N ASN A 126 -15.83 11.94 13.30
CA ASN A 126 -17.12 11.31 13.63
C ASN A 126 -17.41 10.12 12.72
N MET A 127 -16.95 8.94 13.16
CA MET A 127 -17.41 7.64 12.63
C MET A 127 -18.70 7.22 13.35
N GLY A 128 -19.72 8.08 13.35
CA GLY A 128 -21.06 7.76 13.83
C GLY A 128 -22.01 7.60 12.65
N THR A 129 -22.69 6.46 12.56
CA THR A 129 -23.89 6.34 11.71
C THR A 129 -24.96 7.27 12.28
N GLY A 130 -25.25 8.36 11.57
CA GLY A 130 -26.50 9.09 11.76
C GLY A 130 -27.71 8.26 11.37
#